data_AF-A0A6B1E8X7-F1
#
_entry.id   AF-A0A6B1E8X7-F1
#
_cell.length_a   1.000
_cell.length_b   1.000
_cell.length_c   1.000
_cell.angle_alpha   90.00
_cell.angle_beta   90.00
_cell.angle_gamma   90.00
#
_symmetry.space_group_name_H-M   'P 1'
#
loop_
_entity.id
_entity.type
_entity.pdbx_description
1 polymer ?
#
loop_
_entity_poly.entity_id
_entity_poly.type
_entity_poly.pdbx_seq_one_letter_code
_entity_poly.pdbx_strand_id
1 'polypeptide(L)'
;MATPARFEQFTLLAVAALHLVSQLTHAYSHIAADVPIPAIQQAYIVIVVTLMPLVAVYLSFRGRVRLGAALFAASMCAAFAFGYLLHFVIDTPDLHSNVVGDSAGVFFHSALGLALIEFVGFAVGLVSWARLRR
;
A
#
# COMPACT_ATOMS: atom_id res chain seq x y z
N MET A 1 16.93 20.58 15.00
CA MET A 1 15.78 19.68 15.27
C MET A 1 14.71 19.99 14.24
N ALA A 2 14.35 19.06 13.35
CA ALA A 2 13.21 19.26 12.48
C ALA A 2 11.94 19.37 13.34
N THR A 3 11.09 20.37 13.09
CA THR A 3 9.76 20.43 13.71
C THR A 3 9.03 19.11 13.46
N PRO A 4 8.40 18.47 14.46
CA PRO A 4 7.85 17.12 14.35
C PRO A 4 6.95 16.91 13.12
N ALA A 5 6.21 17.94 12.70
CA ALA A 5 5.42 17.94 11.47
C ALA A 5 6.23 17.62 10.18
N ARG A 6 7.46 18.13 10.05
CA ARG A 6 8.31 17.86 8.87
C ARG A 6 8.80 16.41 8.85
N PHE A 7 9.15 15.87 10.02
CA PHE A 7 9.58 14.47 10.12
C PHE A 7 8.46 13.55 9.65
N GLU A 8 7.24 13.71 10.19
CA GLU A 8 6.09 12.88 9.80
C GLU A 8 5.76 13.01 8.30
N GLN A 9 5.80 14.22 7.73
CA GLN A 9 5.59 14.45 6.29
C GLN A 9 6.58 13.65 5.42
N PHE A 10 7.87 13.72 5.73
CA PHE A 10 8.90 13.01 4.96
C PHE A 10 8.83 11.50 5.19
N THR A 11 8.47 11.04 6.39
CA THR A 11 8.26 9.61 6.66
C THR A 11 7.08 9.07 5.85
N LEU A 12 5.93 9.75 5.83
CA LEU A 12 4.78 9.36 5.02
C LEU A 12 5.14 9.34 3.52
N LEU A 13 5.86 10.36 3.05
CA LEU A 13 6.33 10.42 1.66
C LEU A 13 7.25 9.25 1.31
N ALA A 14 8.22 8.93 2.16
CA ALA A 14 9.17 7.84 1.93
C ALA A 14 8.44 6.49 1.85
N VAL A 15 7.52 6.23 2.77
CA VAL A 15 6.72 4.98 2.75
C VAL A 15 5.78 4.95 1.54
N ALA A 16 5.15 6.07 1.18
CA ALA A 16 4.30 6.15 -0.02
C ALA A 16 5.08 5.85 -1.31
N ALA A 17 6.31 6.36 -1.42
CA ALA A 17 7.17 6.13 -2.57
C ALA A 17 7.59 4.66 -2.66
N LEU A 18 8.02 4.05 -1.54
CA LEU A 18 8.34 2.62 -1.49
C LEU A 18 7.11 1.77 -1.85
N HIS A 19 5.96 2.09 -1.27
CA HIS A 19 4.70 1.44 -1.59
C HIS A 19 4.34 1.54 -3.08
N LEU A 20 4.51 2.70 -3.71
CA LEU A 20 4.25 2.87 -5.14
C LEU A 20 5.19 2.00 -6.00
N VAL A 21 6.48 1.92 -5.64
CA VAL A 21 7.44 1.04 -6.32
C VAL A 21 7.06 -0.43 -6.17
N SER A 22 6.70 -0.86 -4.95
CA SER A 22 6.21 -2.22 -4.68
C SER A 22 4.93 -2.52 -5.45
N GLN A 23 3.99 -1.58 -5.51
CA GLN A 23 2.73 -1.71 -6.25
C GLN A 23 3.00 -1.89 -7.75
N LEU A 24 3.87 -1.08 -8.34
CA LEU A 24 4.21 -1.20 -9.76
C LEU A 24 4.92 -2.52 -10.07
N THR A 25 5.80 -2.96 -9.18
CA THR A 25 6.50 -4.26 -9.30
C THR A 25 5.52 -5.42 -9.23
N HIS A 26 4.51 -5.32 -8.36
CA HIS A 26 3.47 -6.34 -8.24
C HIS A 26 2.45 -6.29 -9.39
N ALA A 27 2.09 -5.11 -9.88
CA ALA A 27 1.26 -4.97 -11.08
C ALA A 27 1.93 -5.62 -12.30
N TYR A 28 3.26 -5.49 -12.42
CA TYR A 28 4.02 -6.22 -13.45
C TYR A 28 3.95 -7.73 -13.27
N SER A 29 3.96 -8.25 -12.04
CA SER A 29 3.91 -9.69 -11.81
C SER A 29 2.57 -10.31 -12.19
N HIS A 30 1.46 -9.58 -12.06
CA HIS A 30 0.16 -9.99 -12.63
C HIS A 30 0.24 -10.20 -14.15
N ILE A 31 0.89 -9.28 -14.87
CA ILE A 31 1.08 -9.39 -16.32
C ILE A 31 1.99 -10.57 -16.65
N ALA A 32 3.11 -10.71 -15.93
CA ALA A 32 4.10 -11.76 -16.17
C ALA A 32 3.58 -13.16 -15.85
N ALA A 33 2.66 -13.29 -14.89
CA ALA A 33 2.07 -14.55 -14.46
C ALA A 33 0.68 -14.81 -15.08
N ASP A 34 0.21 -13.94 -15.97
CA ASP A 34 -1.13 -13.99 -16.59
C ASP A 34 -2.27 -14.12 -15.57
N VAL A 35 -2.14 -13.41 -14.44
CA VAL A 35 -3.14 -13.37 -13.36
C VAL A 35 -4.08 -12.19 -13.62
N PRO A 36 -5.34 -12.43 -14.02
CA PRO A 36 -6.24 -11.38 -14.47
C PRO A 36 -6.73 -10.52 -13.30
N ILE A 37 -6.75 -9.19 -13.49
CA ILE A 37 -7.31 -8.25 -12.52
C ILE A 37 -8.72 -7.84 -12.98
N PRO A 38 -9.80 -8.24 -12.28
CA PRO A 38 -11.16 -7.80 -12.60
C PRO A 38 -11.30 -6.27 -12.56
N ALA A 39 -12.15 -5.71 -13.41
CA ALA A 39 -12.33 -4.25 -13.52
C ALA A 39 -12.69 -3.57 -12.18
N ILE A 40 -13.46 -4.24 -11.32
CA ILE A 40 -13.81 -3.73 -9.99
C ILE A 40 -12.60 -3.67 -9.05
N GLN A 41 -11.72 -4.68 -9.12
CA GLN A 41 -10.46 -4.70 -8.37
C GLN A 41 -9.50 -3.64 -8.90
N GLN A 42 -9.42 -3.48 -10.22
CA GLN A 42 -8.63 -2.41 -10.84
C GLN A 42 -9.07 -1.02 -10.36
N ALA A 43 -10.38 -0.77 -10.26
CA ALA A 43 -10.91 0.49 -9.72
C ALA A 43 -10.52 0.68 -8.25
N TYR A 44 -10.62 -0.37 -7.43
CA TYR A 44 -10.20 -0.35 -6.03
C TYR A 44 -8.70 -0.04 -5.91
N ILE A 45 -7.85 -0.70 -6.69
CA ILE A 45 -6.40 -0.50 -6.72
C ILE A 45 -6.09 0.97 -7.03
N VAL A 46 -6.67 1.51 -8.11
CA VAL A 46 -6.42 2.91 -8.50
C VAL A 46 -6.85 3.88 -7.41
N ILE A 47 -8.05 3.72 -6.85
CA ILE A 47 -8.60 4.69 -5.90
C ILE A 47 -7.95 4.55 -4.53
N VAL A 48 -7.99 3.36 -3.96
CA VAL A 48 -7.64 3.11 -2.54
C VAL A 48 -6.15 2.84 -2.38
N VAL A 49 -5.58 2.00 -3.24
CA VAL A 49 -4.19 1.56 -3.10
C VAL A 49 -3.26 2.63 -3.67
N THR A 50 -3.57 3.23 -4.82
CA THR A 50 -2.70 4.24 -5.44
C THR A 50 -3.01 5.67 -5.01
N LEU A 51 -4.23 6.16 -5.25
CA LEU A 51 -4.52 7.60 -5.10
C LEU A 51 -4.65 8.05 -3.64
N MET A 52 -5.32 7.29 -2.77
CA MET A 52 -5.53 7.71 -1.38
C MET A 52 -4.23 7.95 -0.58
N PRO A 53 -3.20 7.08 -0.63
CA PRO A 53 -1.92 7.37 0.03
C PRO A 53 -1.24 8.64 -0.51
N LEU A 54 -1.32 8.90 -1.82
CA LEU A 54 -0.75 10.10 -2.43
C LEU A 54 -1.51 11.36 -1.99
N VAL A 55 -2.84 11.30 -1.93
CA VAL A 55 -3.68 12.37 -1.38
C VAL A 55 -3.35 12.61 0.09
N ALA A 56 -3.12 11.54 0.87
CA ALA A 56 -2.73 11.64 2.26
C ALA A 56 -1.39 12.36 2.45
N VAL A 57 -0.38 12.02 1.63
CA VAL A 57 0.90 12.74 1.58
C VAL A 57 0.67 14.20 1.21
N TYR A 58 -0.08 14.47 0.14
CA TYR A 58 -0.40 15.85 -0.28
C TYR A 58 -1.04 16.67 0.85
N LEU A 59 -2.08 16.13 1.51
CA LEU A 59 -2.74 16.79 2.63
C LEU A 59 -1.77 17.09 3.77
N SER A 60 -0.83 16.19 4.04
CA SER A 60 0.18 16.41 5.06
C SER A 60 1.08 17.61 4.74
N PHE A 61 1.52 17.76 3.49
CA PHE A 61 2.30 18.92 3.01
C PHE A 61 1.48 20.21 2.92
N ARG A 62 0.15 20.13 2.82
CA ARG A 62 -0.77 21.29 2.91
C ARG A 62 -1.04 21.73 4.37
N GLY A 63 -0.25 21.27 5.33
CA GLY A 63 -0.37 21.60 6.74
C GLY A 63 -1.42 20.80 7.50
N ARG A 64 -2.17 19.91 6.83
CA ARG A 64 -3.18 19.03 7.46
C ARG A 64 -2.55 17.70 7.86
N VAL A 65 -1.40 17.74 8.55
CA VAL A 65 -0.55 16.57 8.84
C VAL A 65 -1.33 15.44 9.53
N ARG A 66 -2.14 15.77 10.53
CA ARG A 66 -2.93 14.76 11.26
C ARG A 66 -3.99 14.09 10.38
N LEU A 67 -4.69 14.85 9.54
CA LEU A 67 -5.65 14.29 8.58
C LEU A 67 -4.95 13.43 7.54
N GLY A 68 -3.81 13.89 7.02
CA GLY A 68 -2.96 13.11 6.11
C GLY A 68 -2.54 11.79 6.72
N ALA A 69 -2.00 11.80 7.95
CA ALA A 69 -1.60 10.58 8.65
C ALA A 69 -2.77 9.59 8.88
N ALA A 70 -3.95 10.08 9.25
CA ALA A 70 -5.15 9.24 9.40
C ALA A 70 -5.59 8.62 8.06
N LEU A 71 -5.64 9.42 7.00
CA LEU A 71 -6.00 8.94 5.67
C LEU A 71 -4.98 7.91 5.16
N PHE A 72 -3.68 8.15 5.40
CA PHE A 72 -2.60 7.23 5.02
C PHE A 72 -2.74 5.89 5.75
N ALA A 73 -2.99 5.91 7.06
CA ALA A 73 -3.20 4.70 7.85
C ALA A 73 -4.41 3.91 7.33
N ALA A 74 -5.53 4.60 7.09
CA ALA A 74 -6.74 3.97 6.58
C ALA A 74 -6.54 3.34 5.20
N SER A 75 -5.88 4.06 4.27
CA SER A 75 -5.61 3.53 2.93
C SER A 75 -4.65 2.34 2.96
N MET A 76 -3.60 2.40 3.77
CA MET A 76 -2.62 1.30 3.90
C MET A 76 -3.23 0.06 4.56
N CYS A 77 -4.11 0.24 5.56
CA CYS A 77 -4.86 -0.86 6.16
C CYS A 77 -5.83 -1.52 5.16
N ALA A 78 -6.55 -0.70 4.39
CA ALA A 78 -7.47 -1.18 3.38
C ALA A 78 -6.74 -1.92 2.24
N ALA A 79 -5.62 -1.36 1.77
CA ALA A 79 -4.73 -1.98 0.80
C ALA A 79 -4.17 -3.32 1.31
N PHE A 80 -3.62 -3.33 2.53
CA PHE A 80 -3.15 -4.56 3.19
C PHE A 80 -4.24 -5.62 3.26
N ALA A 81 -5.42 -5.26 3.75
CA ALA A 81 -6.53 -6.21 3.85
C ALA A 81 -6.92 -6.77 2.47
N PHE A 82 -7.01 -5.91 1.46
CA PHE A 82 -7.33 -6.31 0.10
C PHE A 82 -6.28 -7.26 -0.48
N GLY A 83 -5.01 -6.85 -0.51
CA GLY A 83 -3.93 -7.64 -1.11
C GLY A 83 -3.62 -8.90 -0.31
N TYR A 84 -3.55 -8.81 1.03
CA TYR A 84 -3.26 -9.96 1.88
C TYR A 84 -4.33 -11.05 1.75
N LEU A 85 -5.62 -10.66 1.75
CA LEU A 85 -6.71 -11.62 1.63
C LEU A 85 -6.69 -12.34 0.28
N LEU A 86 -6.51 -11.62 -0.83
CA LEU A 86 -6.52 -12.22 -2.16
C LEU A 86 -5.28 -13.07 -2.44
N HIS A 87 -4.09 -12.61 -2.03
CA HIS A 87 -2.84 -13.30 -2.35
C HIS A 87 -2.48 -14.45 -1.42
N PHE A 88 -3.01 -14.47 -0.19
CA PHE A 88 -2.56 -15.41 0.84
C PHE A 88 -3.67 -16.17 1.58
N VAL A 89 -4.94 -15.79 1.45
CA VAL A 89 -6.01 -16.35 2.30
C VAL A 89 -7.17 -16.94 1.51
N ILE A 90 -7.75 -16.17 0.59
CA ILE A 90 -8.95 -16.55 -0.15
C ILE A 90 -8.54 -17.31 -1.40
N ASP A 91 -9.18 -18.46 -1.63
CA ASP A 91 -8.99 -19.23 -2.86
C ASP A 91 -9.55 -18.46 -4.07
N THR A 92 -8.64 -17.79 -4.77
CA THR A 92 -8.89 -16.97 -5.95
C THR A 92 -7.77 -17.21 -6.98
N PRO A 93 -7.90 -16.78 -8.24
CA PRO A 93 -6.80 -16.86 -9.21
C PRO A 93 -5.50 -16.22 -8.73
N ASP A 94 -5.61 -15.21 -7.87
CA ASP A 94 -4.50 -14.40 -7.36
C ASP A 94 -3.87 -15.00 -6.10
N LEU A 95 -4.43 -16.09 -5.56
CA LEU A 95 -3.83 -16.81 -4.44
C LEU A 95 -2.47 -17.33 -4.90
N HIS A 96 -1.40 -17.03 -4.16
CA HIS A 96 -0.03 -17.35 -4.59
C HIS A 96 0.20 -18.84 -4.90
N SER A 97 -0.55 -19.75 -4.28
CA SER A 97 -0.48 -21.20 -4.54
C SER A 97 -1.17 -21.62 -5.84
N ASN A 98 -2.07 -20.78 -6.37
CA ASN A 98 -2.74 -20.99 -7.64
C ASN A 98 -1.92 -20.44 -8.81
N VAL A 99 -0.95 -19.56 -8.54
CA VAL A 99 -0.03 -19.02 -9.55
C VAL A 99 1.11 -20.02 -9.79
N VAL A 100 1.21 -20.53 -11.02
CA VAL A 100 2.18 -21.56 -11.42
C VAL A 100 3.04 -21.10 -12.60
N GLY A 101 4.17 -21.77 -12.80
CA GLY A 101 5.12 -21.46 -13.87
C GLY A 101 6.23 -20.50 -13.46
N ASP A 102 7.01 -20.03 -14.44
CA ASP A 102 8.28 -19.31 -14.20
C ASP A 102 8.09 -17.98 -13.45
N SER A 103 6.92 -17.36 -13.57
CA SER A 103 6.61 -16.07 -12.93
C SER A 103 6.04 -16.21 -11.51
N ALA A 104 5.77 -17.43 -11.03
CA ALA A 104 5.18 -17.66 -9.69
C ALA A 104 6.05 -17.10 -8.56
N GLY A 105 7.37 -17.25 -8.69
CA GLY A 105 8.32 -16.68 -7.73
C GLY A 105 8.22 -15.15 -7.68
N VAL A 106 8.21 -14.46 -8.82
CA VAL A 106 8.10 -13.00 -8.87
C VAL A 106 6.76 -12.53 -8.31
N PHE A 107 5.67 -13.24 -8.62
CA PHE A 107 4.35 -12.97 -8.07
C PHE A 107 4.35 -13.05 -6.54
N PHE A 108 4.80 -14.16 -5.96
CA PHE A 108 4.85 -14.36 -4.51
C PHE A 108 5.70 -13.29 -3.80
N HIS A 109 6.93 -13.06 -4.25
CA HIS A 109 7.83 -12.12 -3.56
C HIS A 109 7.36 -10.67 -3.70
N SER A 110 6.78 -10.29 -4.84
CA SER A 110 6.20 -8.95 -5.01
C SER A 110 4.95 -8.76 -4.15
N ALA A 111 4.06 -9.76 -4.07
CA ALA A 111 2.87 -9.73 -3.21
C ALA A 111 3.25 -9.64 -1.73
N LEU A 112 4.24 -10.43 -1.29
CA LEU A 112 4.73 -10.40 0.10
C LEU A 112 5.38 -9.05 0.43
N GLY A 113 6.24 -8.54 -0.45
CA GLY A 113 6.85 -7.23 -0.30
C GLY A 113 5.82 -6.11 -0.21
N LEU A 114 4.76 -6.18 -1.03
CA LEU A 114 3.65 -5.23 -1.01
C LEU A 114 2.87 -5.29 0.31
N ALA A 115 2.50 -6.50 0.77
CA ALA A 115 1.81 -6.66 2.05
C ALA A 115 2.64 -6.13 3.24
N LEU A 116 3.96 -6.34 3.24
CA LEU A 116 4.83 -5.82 4.29
C LEU A 116 4.90 -4.29 4.29
N ILE A 117 5.03 -3.64 3.12
CA ILE A 117 5.10 -2.17 3.06
C ILE A 117 3.75 -1.52 3.41
N GLU A 118 2.62 -2.16 3.06
CA GLU A 118 1.28 -1.71 3.45
C GLU A 118 1.08 -1.83 4.96
N PHE A 119 1.47 -2.95 5.58
CA PHE A 119 1.41 -3.11 7.03
C PHE A 119 2.28 -2.08 7.77
N VAL A 120 3.52 -1.88 7.31
CA VAL A 120 4.42 -0.83 7.83
C VAL A 120 3.81 0.54 7.64
N GLY A 121 3.22 0.84 6.48
CA GLY A 121 2.57 2.10 6.19
C GLY A 121 1.36 2.37 7.07
N PHE A 122 0.57 1.34 7.38
CA PHE A 122 -0.51 1.43 8.36
C PHE A 122 0.03 1.81 9.74
N ALA A 123 1.03 1.07 10.24
CA ALA A 123 1.63 1.32 11.55
C ALA A 123 2.24 2.72 11.65
N VAL A 124 2.99 3.15 10.62
CA VAL A 124 3.57 4.49 10.53
C VAL A 124 2.47 5.56 10.57
N GLY A 125 1.47 5.48 9.69
CA GLY A 125 0.37 6.45 9.65
C GLY A 125 -0.37 6.55 10.98
N LEU A 126 -0.62 5.41 11.65
CA LEU A 126 -1.29 5.36 12.94
C LEU A 126 -0.46 6.01 14.05
N VAL A 127 0.85 5.73 14.10
CA VAL A 127 1.78 6.32 15.07
C VAL A 127 1.91 7.83 14.84
N SER A 128 2.08 8.27 13.60
CA SER A 128 2.11 9.69 13.24
C SER A 128 0.83 10.41 13.68
N TRP A 129 -0.34 9.81 13.40
CA TRP A 129 -1.63 10.36 13.81
C TRP A 129 -1.77 10.48 15.33
N ALA A 130 -1.33 9.46 16.07
CA ALA A 130 -1.40 9.44 17.53
C ALA A 130 -0.47 10.46 18.18
N ARG A 131 0.75 10.65 17.63
CA ARG A 131 1.72 11.64 18.12
C ARG A 131 1.24 13.07 17.93
N LEU A 132 0.56 13.35 16.81
CA LEU A 132 0.01 14.68 16.50
C LEU A 132 -1.27 15.04 17.30
N ARG A 133 -1.75 14.14 18.15
CA ARG A 133 -2.87 14.39 19.09
C ARG A 133 -2.38 14.89 20.45
N ARG A 134 -1.11 14.67 20.79
CA ARG A 134 -0.47 15.14 22.03
C ARG A 134 0.16 16.51 21.81
#